data_AF-A0A6M0P8K7-F1
#
_entry.id   AF-A0A6M0P8K7-F1
#
_cell.length_a   1.000
_cell.length_b   1.000
_cell.length_c   1.000
_cell.angle_alpha   90.00
_cell.angle_beta   90.00
_cell.angle_gamma   90.00
#
_symmetry.space_group_name_H-M   'P 1'
#
loop_
_entity.id
_entity.type
_entity.pdbx_description
1 polymer ?
#
loop_
_entity_poly.entity_id
_entity_poly.type
_entity_poly.pdbx_seq_one_letter_code
_entity_poly.pdbx_strand_id
1 'polypeptide(L)' 'MENKIEVLSTVKVKYQPDLYKLVDTLNRTLKKQDLMFGLALDQDEEGLAKFTIYRT' A
#
# COMPACT_ATOMS: atom_id res chain seq x y z
N MET A 1 -2.88 -24.06 5.42
CA MET A 1 -2.20 -23.00 6.20
C MET A 1 -2.85 -21.70 5.79
N GLU A 2 -3.45 -20.96 6.73
CA GLU A 2 -4.18 -19.72 6.41
C GLU A 2 -3.22 -18.71 5.75
N ASN A 3 -3.57 -18.22 4.55
CA ASN A 3 -2.90 -17.11 3.90
C ASN A 3 -3.10 -15.85 4.76
N LYS A 4 -2.24 -15.68 5.76
CA LYS A 4 -2.33 -14.58 6.70
C LYS A 4 -1.58 -13.40 6.10
N ILE A 5 -2.34 -12.40 5.68
CA ILE A 5 -1.79 -11.14 5.20
C ILE A 5 -0.96 -10.51 6.33
N GLU A 6 0.34 -10.34 6.11
CA GLU A 6 1.30 -9.74 7.05
C GLU A 6 1.65 -8.31 6.61
N VAL A 7 1.67 -7.35 7.53
CA VAL A 7 2.14 -5.99 7.24
C VAL A 7 3.67 -5.95 7.35
N LEU A 8 4.35 -5.67 6.24
CA LEU A 8 5.81 -5.51 6.22
C LEU A 8 6.25 -4.09 6.60
N SER A 9 5.52 -3.08 6.13
CA SER A 9 5.85 -1.67 6.40
C SER A 9 4.66 -0.77 6.13
N THR A 10 4.56 0.31 6.91
CA THR A 10 3.61 1.41 6.68
C THR A 10 4.36 2.73 6.80
N VAL A 11 4.19 3.61 5.82
CA VAL A 11 4.75 4.96 5.86
C VAL A 11 3.67 5.99 5.56
N LYS A 12 3.77 7.16 6.20
CA LYS A 12 2.95 8.33 5.85
C LYS A 12 3.64 9.10 4.72
N VAL A 13 2.88 9.42 3.69
CA VAL A 13 3.33 10.21 2.54
C VAL A 13 2.33 11.33 2.28
N LYS A 14 2.78 12.45 1.69
CA LYS A 14 1.83 13.48 1.23
C LYS A 14 0.94 12.89 0.16
N TYR A 15 -0.37 13.06 0.30
CA TYR A 15 -1.32 12.61 -0.71
C TYR A 15 -1.08 13.38 -2.01
N GLN A 16 -0.99 12.63 -3.10
CA GLN A 16 -0.97 13.17 -4.45
C GLN A 16 -1.97 12.37 -5.29
N PRO A 17 -2.70 13.02 -6.21
CA PRO A 17 -3.71 12.35 -7.03
C PRO A 17 -3.17 11.14 -7.79
N ASP A 18 -1.88 11.10 -8.14
CA ASP A 18 -1.29 10.02 -8.92
C ASP A 18 -0.73 8.86 -8.09
N LEU A 19 -0.75 8.91 -6.76
CA LEU A 19 -0.19 7.83 -5.92
C LEU A 19 -0.86 6.47 -6.18
N TYR A 20 -2.14 6.44 -6.52
CA TYR A 20 -2.83 5.19 -6.85
C TYR A 20 -2.22 4.49 -8.09
N LYS A 21 -1.62 5.25 -9.03
CA LYS A 21 -0.97 4.68 -10.23
C LYS A 21 0.27 3.87 -9.83
N LEU A 22 1.01 4.34 -8.81
CA LEU A 22 2.15 3.60 -8.26
C LEU A 22 1.66 2.29 -7.63
N VAL A 23 0.60 2.35 -6.83
CA VAL A 23 -0.01 1.18 -6.18
C VAL A 23 -0.52 0.16 -7.21
N ASP A 24 -1.23 0.60 -8.25
CA ASP A 24 -1.71 -0.27 -9.33
C ASP A 24 -0.55 -0.93 -10.08
N THR A 25 0.47 -0.15 -10.45
CA THR A 25 1.66 -0.67 -11.13
C THR A 25 2.35 -1.74 -10.28
N LEU A 26 2.63 -1.45 -9.01
CA LEU A 26 3.29 -2.39 -8.09
C LEU A 26 2.48 -3.68 -7.89
N ASN A 27 1.16 -3.56 -7.70
CA ASN A 27 0.30 -4.73 -7.56
C ASN A 27 0.23 -5.56 -8.86
N ARG A 28 0.26 -4.94 -10.05
CA ARG A 28 0.30 -5.69 -11.32
C ARG A 28 1.61 -6.41 -11.55
N THR A 29 2.73 -5.85 -11.09
CA THR A 29 4.07 -6.41 -11.33
C THR A 29 4.54 -7.37 -10.25
N LEU A 30 4.18 -7.15 -8.98
CA LEU A 30 4.76 -7.85 -7.83
C LEU A 30 3.79 -8.71 -7.03
N LYS A 31 2.47 -8.67 -7.29
CA LYS A 31 1.49 -9.50 -6.57
C LYS A 31 1.72 -11.01 -6.70
N LYS A 32 2.33 -11.46 -7.80
CA LYS A 32 2.72 -12.87 -7.99
C LYS A 32 3.94 -13.28 -7.16
N GLN A 33 4.61 -12.33 -6.50
CA GLN A 33 5.74 -12.53 -5.59
C GLN A 33 5.31 -12.36 -4.14
N ASP A 34 4.01 -12.60 -3.85
CA ASP A 34 3.43 -12.51 -2.52
C ASP A 34 3.57 -11.13 -1.88
N LEU A 35 3.59 -10.07 -2.71
CA LEU A 35 3.66 -8.67 -2.27
C LEU A 35 2.41 -7.90 -2.73
N MET A 36 1.71 -7.29 -1.79
CA MET A 36 0.58 -6.41 -2.07
C MET A 36 0.84 -5.01 -1.52
N PHE A 37 0.31 -4.01 -2.20
CA PHE A 37 0.51 -2.60 -1.87
C PHE A 37 -0.85 -1.94 -1.66
N GLY A 38 -0.98 -1.19 -0.57
CA GLY A 38 -2.18 -0.44 -0.22
C GLY A 38 -1.90 1.04 -0.06
N LEU A 39 -2.93 1.85 -0.30
CA LEU A 39 -2.92 3.29 -0.08
C LEU A 39 -4.27 3.70 0.51
N ALA A 40 -4.23 4.37 1.65
CA ALA A 40 -5.40 4.93 2.31
C ALA A 40 -5.11 6.37 2.74
N LEU A 41 -6.10 7.26 2.69
CA LEU A 41 -5.95 8.60 3.28
C LEU A 41 -5.70 8.48 4.79
N ASP A 42 -4.84 9.34 5.32
CA ASP A 42 -4.67 9.43 6.76
C ASP A 42 -5.89 10.14 7.37
N GLN A 43 -6.53 9.50 8.35
CA GLN A 43 -7.71 10.06 9.02
C GLN A 43 -7.32 11.10 10.08
N ASP A 44 -6.09 11.03 10.59
CA ASP A 44 -5.61 11.89 11.67
C ASP A 44 -4.89 13.15 11.13
N GLU A 45 -4.37 13.07 9.90
CA GLU A 45 -3.56 14.14 9.27
C GLU A 45 -4.03 14.44 7.85
N GLU A 46 -4.75 15.55 7.68
CA GLU A 46 -5.28 15.99 6.39
C GLU A 46 -4.15 16.20 5.37
N GLY A 47 -4.37 15.73 4.13
CA GLY A 47 -3.39 15.82 3.05
C GLY A 47 -2.28 14.77 3.12
N LEU A 48 -2.30 13.84 4.08
CA LEU A 48 -1.43 12.67 4.10
C LEU A 48 -2.18 11.39 3.70
N ALA A 49 -1.41 10.39 3.30
CA ALA A 49 -1.86 9.04 3.01
C ALA A 49 -0.91 8.02 3.63
N LYS A 50 -1.45 6.89 4.09
CA LYS A 50 -0.71 5.72 4.55
C LYS A 50 -0.49 4.79 3.37
N PHE A 51 0.78 4.61 2.98
CA PHE A 51 1.20 3.59 2.03
C PHE A 51 1.68 2.36 2.81
N THR A 52 1.13 1.19 2.48
CA THR A 52 1.37 -0.04 3.22
C THR A 52 1.83 -1.15 2.28
N ILE A 53 2.85 -1.89 2.69
CA ILE A 53 3.32 -3.10 2.02
C ILE A 53 2.86 -4.31 2.83
N TYR A 54 2.23 -5.26 2.15
CA TYR A 54 1.76 -6.51 2.71
C TYR A 54 2.47 -7.70 2.07
N ARG A 55 2.69 -8.76 2.84
CA ARG A 55 3.00 -10.10 2.34
C ARG A 55 1.76 -10.98 2.39
N THR A 56 1.45 -11.70 1.31
CA THR A 56 0.19 -12.44 1.12
C THR A 56 0.36 -13.94 1.07
#